data_AF-A0AA39U0R4-F1
#
_entry.id   AF-A0AA39U0R4-F1
#
_cell.length_a   1.000
_cell.length_b   1.000
_cell.length_c   1.000
_cell.angle_alpha   90.00
_cell.angle_beta   90.00
_cell.angle_gamma   90.00
#
_symmetry.space_group_name_H-M   'P 1'
#
loop_
_entity.id
_entity.type
_entity.pdbx_description
1 polymer ?
#
loop_
_entity_poly.entity_id
_entity_poly.type
_entity_poly.pdbx_seq_one_letter_code
_entity_poly.pdbx_strand_id
1 'polypeptide(L)'
;MTTVQKIKEVEDEMAKTQKNKATSYHLGQLKAKLAKLRRELIAPPGGGGGWRRTSVGFVGFPSVGKSTLMSKLTGTHSEVSAIDFTTLTTVPGLSRCMVPPFKYWISLVLSKERMMDVDEVDKSLLVWLARTCNLIFIVLDVLKPLGDKKLIESELEGFGIRLNKRPPAILVRKKEKGGIAITNTVPLTDIDHDEIKAILSEYKINNADIAIREPGATADDLVDVIEGNRVYIPALYVLNKIDAISIEELDLLYKIPNSVPISSREWMNIDELVEKMWETLNLVRVYTKPRGLAPDYSSPVVLRRGKCTVGDFCNSIHKEIAKQMKYAIVWGASAKHSRGQKVGLDHVLEDEDVVHISKK
;
A
#
# COMPACT_ATOMS: atom_id res chain seq x y z
N MET A 1 6.84 32.54 1.50
CA MET A 1 5.76 31.55 1.38
C MET A 1 6.32 30.18 1.68
N THR A 2 5.77 29.50 2.68
CA THR A 2 6.14 28.12 3.00
C THR A 2 5.66 27.18 1.89
N THR A 3 6.25 26.00 1.78
CA THR A 3 5.86 24.95 0.80
C THR A 3 4.38 24.57 0.95
N VAL A 4 3.88 24.50 2.19
CA VAL A 4 2.47 24.21 2.51
C VAL A 4 1.53 25.32 2.01
N GLN A 5 1.91 26.59 2.12
CA GLN A 5 1.10 27.71 1.58
C GLN A 5 0.98 27.61 0.06
N LYS A 6 2.08 27.31 -0.64
CA LYS A 6 2.08 27.15 -2.11
C LYS A 6 1.18 25.99 -2.55
N ILE A 7 1.15 24.88 -1.80
CA ILE A 7 0.26 23.75 -2.08
C ILE A 7 -1.20 24.19 -1.98
N LYS A 8 -1.55 24.88 -0.90
CA LYS A 8 -2.92 25.37 -0.68
C LYS A 8 -3.36 26.36 -1.76
N GLU A 9 -2.49 27.27 -2.17
CA GLU A 9 -2.78 28.22 -3.26
C GLU A 9 -3.08 27.50 -4.58
N VAL A 10 -2.30 26.48 -4.93
CA VAL A 10 -2.52 25.67 -6.14
C VAL A 10 -3.81 24.87 -6.04
N GLU A 11 -4.13 24.30 -4.87
CA GLU A 11 -5.38 23.56 -4.64
C GLU A 11 -6.60 24.48 -4.74
N ASP A 12 -6.53 25.68 -4.16
CA ASP A 12 -7.60 26.69 -4.23
C ASP A 12 -7.80 27.19 -5.67
N GLU A 13 -6.72 27.34 -6.44
CA GLU A 13 -6.78 27.71 -7.86
C GLU A 13 -7.41 26.60 -8.71
N MET A 14 -7.03 25.35 -8.48
CA MET A 14 -7.62 24.18 -9.14
C MET A 14 -9.12 24.05 -8.81
N ALA A 15 -9.52 24.30 -7.56
CA ALA A 15 -10.92 24.22 -7.14
C ALA A 15 -11.81 25.30 -7.78
N LYS A 16 -11.26 26.48 -8.08
CA LYS A 16 -11.99 27.59 -8.73
C LYS A 16 -12.08 27.44 -10.24
N THR A 17 -11.20 26.66 -10.85
CA THR A 17 -11.07 26.56 -12.31
C THR A 17 -11.94 25.44 -12.87
N GLN A 18 -12.89 25.78 -13.76
CA GLN A 18 -13.69 24.77 -14.46
C GLN A 18 -12.86 24.06 -15.55
N LYS A 19 -12.99 22.74 -15.67
CA LYS A 19 -12.33 21.94 -16.73
C LYS A 19 -13.02 22.17 -18.08
N ASN A 20 -12.37 22.92 -18.96
CA ASN A 20 -12.78 23.20 -20.34
C ASN A 20 -11.53 23.10 -21.26
N LYS A 21 -11.73 23.05 -22.59
CA LYS A 21 -10.61 22.96 -23.56
C LYS A 21 -9.58 24.10 -23.44
N ALA A 22 -10.01 25.29 -23.04
CA ALA A 22 -9.12 26.43 -22.84
C ALA A 22 -8.30 26.36 -21.53
N THR A 23 -8.81 25.64 -20.52
CA THR A 23 -8.21 25.56 -19.18
C THR A 23 -7.47 24.25 -18.94
N SER A 24 -7.65 23.23 -19.79
CA SER A 24 -7.02 21.91 -19.65
C SER A 24 -5.49 21.99 -19.60
N TYR A 25 -4.87 22.81 -20.46
CA TYR A 25 -3.42 23.05 -20.44
C TYR A 25 -2.96 23.61 -19.09
N HIS A 26 -3.64 24.63 -18.57
CA HIS A 26 -3.32 25.24 -17.27
C HIS A 26 -3.53 24.28 -16.11
N LEU A 27 -4.64 23.53 -16.12
CA LEU A 27 -4.91 22.48 -15.13
C LEU A 27 -3.83 21.38 -15.13
N GLY A 28 -3.32 21.00 -16.32
CA GLY A 28 -2.19 20.08 -16.44
C GLY A 28 -0.91 20.62 -15.79
N GLN A 29 -0.62 21.92 -15.96
CA GLN A 29 0.50 22.58 -15.28
C GLN A 29 0.31 22.64 -13.76
N LEU A 30 -0.88 23.00 -13.28
CA LEU A 30 -1.19 23.04 -11.84
C LEU A 30 -1.03 21.66 -11.20
N LYS A 31 -1.52 20.60 -11.85
CA LYS A 31 -1.34 19.21 -11.40
C LYS A 31 0.13 18.81 -11.28
N ALA A 32 0.93 19.11 -12.30
CA ALA A 32 2.36 18.83 -12.27
C ALA A 32 3.11 19.65 -11.20
N LYS A 33 2.74 20.92 -10.99
CA LYS A 33 3.27 21.76 -9.90
C LYS A 33 2.92 21.20 -8.53
N LEU A 34 1.66 20.81 -8.32
CA LEU A 34 1.17 20.23 -7.07
C LEU A 34 1.95 18.96 -6.72
N ALA A 35 2.14 18.07 -7.70
CA ALA A 35 2.85 16.81 -7.50
C ALA A 35 4.33 17.04 -7.12
N LYS A 36 5.01 18.00 -7.77
CA LYS A 36 6.37 18.40 -7.38
C LYS A 36 6.46 18.95 -5.95
N LEU A 37 5.54 19.84 -5.56
CA LEU A 37 5.52 20.42 -4.22
C LEU A 37 5.25 19.34 -3.16
N ARG A 38 4.31 18.42 -3.42
CA ARG A 38 4.03 17.28 -2.54
C ARG A 38 5.25 16.36 -2.41
N ARG A 39 6.00 16.14 -3.50
CA ARG A 39 7.25 15.37 -3.47
C ARG A 39 8.30 16.00 -2.55
N GLU A 40 8.43 17.32 -2.52
CA GLU A 40 9.38 18.01 -1.63
C GLU A 40 9.08 17.73 -0.14
N LEU A 41 7.81 17.56 0.23
CA LEU A 41 7.40 17.18 1.59
C LEU A 41 7.66 15.71 1.94
N ILE A 42 7.81 14.84 0.94
CA ILE A 42 7.95 13.38 1.10
C ILE A 42 9.42 12.96 1.17
N ALA A 43 10.36 13.83 0.77
CA ALA A 43 11.79 13.50 0.75
C ALA A 43 12.25 13.05 2.15
N PRO A 44 12.66 11.78 2.33
CA PRO A 44 13.03 11.29 3.64
C PRO A 44 14.36 11.91 4.08
N PRO A 45 14.55 12.22 5.38
CA PRO A 45 15.90 12.30 5.94
C PRO A 45 16.55 10.93 5.72
N GLY A 46 17.78 10.92 5.21
CA GLY A 46 18.44 9.70 4.73
C GLY A 46 18.44 8.54 5.74
N GLY A 47 18.29 7.31 5.25
CA GLY A 47 18.47 6.11 6.06
C GLY A 47 17.67 4.93 5.53
N GLY A 48 18.33 4.07 4.75
CA GLY A 48 17.79 2.78 4.31
C GLY A 48 17.62 1.80 5.47
N GLY A 49 16.55 1.95 6.23
CA GLY A 49 16.12 1.03 7.29
C GLY A 49 14.84 0.30 6.91
N GLY A 50 14.88 -0.52 5.85
CA GLY A 50 13.71 -1.29 5.45
C GLY A 50 13.29 -2.29 6.53
N TRP A 51 12.13 -2.10 7.14
CA TRP A 51 11.47 -3.14 7.93
C TRP A 51 11.21 -4.35 7.03
N ARG A 52 11.93 -5.45 7.29
CA ARG A 52 11.94 -6.69 6.49
C ARG A 52 10.69 -7.58 6.64
N ARG A 53 9.59 -7.06 7.20
CA ARG A 53 8.42 -7.88 7.59
C ARG A 53 7.11 -7.30 7.08
N THR A 54 6.12 -8.17 6.90
CA THR A 54 4.78 -7.76 6.46
C THR A 54 4.14 -6.85 7.49
N SER A 55 3.87 -5.61 7.09
CA SER A 55 3.26 -4.58 7.92
C SER A 55 1.86 -4.22 7.42
N VAL A 56 0.93 -4.13 8.36
CA VAL A 56 -0.46 -3.70 8.09
C VAL A 56 -0.70 -2.35 8.78
N GLY A 57 -1.09 -1.35 8.00
CA GLY A 57 -1.42 -0.01 8.45
C GLY A 57 -2.89 0.10 8.85
N PHE A 58 -3.22 0.77 9.95
CA PHE A 58 -4.61 1.14 10.26
C PHE A 58 -4.78 2.65 10.15
N VAL A 59 -5.66 3.13 9.27
CA VAL A 59 -6.00 4.54 9.04
C VAL A 59 -7.50 4.73 9.29
N GLY A 60 -7.88 5.77 10.01
CA GLY A 60 -9.28 6.07 10.30
C GLY A 60 -9.42 7.15 11.36
N PHE A 61 -10.54 7.87 11.35
CA PHE A 61 -10.82 8.96 12.28
C PHE A 61 -10.87 8.50 13.74
N PRO A 62 -10.69 9.42 14.70
CA PRO A 62 -11.06 9.14 16.09
C PRO A 62 -12.55 8.71 16.17
N SER A 63 -12.91 7.94 17.19
CA SER A 63 -14.28 7.51 17.47
C SER A 63 -14.93 6.51 16.50
N VAL A 64 -14.21 6.05 15.46
CA VAL A 64 -14.67 4.94 14.59
C VAL A 64 -14.45 3.55 15.19
N GLY A 65 -13.77 3.44 16.34
CA GLY A 65 -13.47 2.17 17.02
C GLY A 65 -12.16 1.49 16.59
N LYS A 66 -11.24 2.24 15.95
CA LYS A 66 -9.90 1.78 15.54
C LYS A 66 -9.07 1.23 16.71
N SER A 67 -9.01 1.95 17.83
CA SER A 67 -8.23 1.55 19.01
C SER A 67 -8.79 0.28 19.66
N THR A 68 -10.12 0.13 19.66
CA THR A 68 -10.80 -1.08 20.15
C THR A 68 -10.47 -2.28 19.28
N LEU A 69 -10.56 -2.13 17.95
CA LEU A 69 -10.20 -3.16 16.99
C LEU A 69 -8.73 -3.58 17.14
N MET A 70 -7.83 -2.61 17.25
CA MET A 70 -6.39 -2.85 17.41
C MET A 70 -6.07 -3.57 18.72
N SER A 71 -6.64 -3.13 19.84
CA SER A 71 -6.40 -3.75 21.15
C SER A 71 -6.85 -5.22 21.18
N LYS A 72 -8.04 -5.48 20.62
CA LYS A 72 -8.58 -6.84 20.60
C LYS A 72 -7.84 -7.75 19.62
N LEU A 73 -7.45 -7.26 18.43
CA LEU A 73 -6.66 -8.05 17.47
C LEU A 73 -5.27 -8.40 18.01
N THR A 74 -4.66 -7.47 18.75
CA THR A 74 -3.30 -7.65 19.25
C THR A 74 -3.23 -8.42 20.58
N GLY A 75 -4.34 -8.60 21.27
CA GLY A 75 -4.38 -9.24 22.61
C GLY A 75 -3.64 -8.44 23.69
N THR A 76 -3.07 -7.29 23.35
CA THR A 76 -2.50 -6.34 24.29
C THR A 76 -3.56 -5.27 24.52
N HIS A 77 -3.98 -5.06 25.77
CA HIS A 77 -4.68 -3.83 26.12
C HIS A 77 -3.76 -2.68 25.71
N SER A 78 -4.11 -1.98 24.63
CA SER A 78 -3.61 -0.62 24.46
C SER A 78 -3.98 0.06 25.77
N GLU A 79 -3.00 0.62 26.47
CA GLU A 79 -3.33 1.67 27.43
C GLU A 79 -4.10 2.69 26.61
N VAL A 80 -5.42 2.66 26.72
CA VAL A 80 -6.28 3.72 26.26
C VAL A 80 -5.95 4.82 27.23
N SER A 81 -4.90 5.59 26.92
CA SER A 81 -4.70 6.88 27.54
C SER A 81 -5.95 7.68 27.19
N ALA A 82 -6.86 7.72 28.15
CA ALA A 82 -7.89 8.73 28.26
C ALA A 82 -7.17 10.07 28.47
N ILE A 83 -6.55 10.57 27.40
CA ILE A 83 -6.08 11.93 27.29
C ILE A 83 -6.83 12.45 26.07
N ASP A 84 -8.02 12.98 26.34
CA ASP A 84 -8.65 13.92 25.45
C ASP A 84 -7.59 14.98 25.03
N PHE A 85 -7.55 15.30 23.73
CA PHE A 85 -6.90 16.47 23.13
C PHE A 85 -5.41 16.47 22.72
N THR A 86 -4.60 15.41 22.87
CA THR A 86 -3.23 15.44 22.28
C THR A 86 -2.75 14.06 21.80
N THR A 87 -2.89 13.76 20.51
CA THR A 87 -2.32 12.53 19.91
C THR A 87 -1.35 12.83 18.77
N LEU A 88 -0.16 13.32 19.12
CA LEU A 88 0.99 13.41 18.18
C LEU A 88 2.05 12.35 18.42
N THR A 89 1.93 11.51 19.46
CA THR A 89 2.80 10.36 19.64
C THR A 89 2.22 9.15 18.92
N THR A 90 2.75 8.87 17.73
CA THR A 90 2.67 7.50 17.21
C THR A 90 3.44 6.62 18.19
N VAL A 91 2.75 5.77 18.94
CA VAL A 91 3.40 4.63 19.56
C VAL A 91 3.58 3.63 18.41
N PRO A 92 4.81 3.33 17.93
CA PRO A 92 5.05 2.14 17.14
C PRO A 92 4.80 0.92 18.05
N GLY A 93 3.51 0.62 18.22
CA GLY A 93 2.99 -0.48 19.00
C GLY A 93 3.23 -1.75 18.22
N LEU A 94 4.37 -2.35 18.47
CA LEU A 94 4.78 -3.62 17.92
C LEU A 94 4.03 -4.70 18.71
N SER A 95 2.74 -4.83 18.43
CA SER A 95 1.90 -5.78 19.14
C SER A 95 1.72 -7.04 18.30
N ARG A 96 2.09 -8.17 18.88
CA ARG A 96 1.99 -9.49 18.28
C ARG A 96 0.51 -9.85 18.16
N CYS A 97 -0.07 -9.73 16.98
CA CYS A 97 -1.36 -10.38 16.72
C CYS A 97 -1.17 -11.89 16.85
N MET A 98 -1.86 -12.49 17.80
CA MET A 98 -1.96 -13.94 17.99
C MET A 98 -3.13 -14.44 17.14
N VAL A 99 -2.92 -14.57 15.83
CA VAL A 99 -3.73 -15.49 15.02
C VAL A 99 -2.79 -16.59 14.56
N PRO A 100 -2.80 -17.78 15.19
CA PRO A 100 -1.97 -18.89 14.75
C PRO A 100 -2.21 -19.19 13.26
N PRO A 101 -1.16 -19.43 12.45
CA PRO A 101 0.26 -19.54 12.80
C PRO A 101 1.07 -18.22 12.66
N PHE A 102 0.43 -17.06 12.54
CA PHE A 102 1.07 -15.85 12.02
C PHE A 102 1.58 -14.86 13.07
N LYS A 103 2.70 -14.20 12.74
CA LYS A 103 3.28 -13.05 13.47
C LYS A 103 3.18 -11.81 12.57
N TYR A 104 2.08 -11.07 12.64
CA TYR A 104 1.95 -9.78 11.93
C TYR A 104 2.52 -8.63 12.76
N TRP A 105 3.06 -7.64 12.06
CA TRP A 105 3.59 -6.41 12.64
C TRP A 105 2.65 -5.28 12.22
N ILE A 106 1.86 -4.79 13.16
CA ILE A 106 0.92 -3.70 12.90
C ILE A 106 1.70 -2.40 12.96
N SER A 107 1.52 -1.57 11.94
CA SER A 107 2.08 -0.23 11.89
C SER A 107 0.95 0.78 12.04
N LEU A 108 1.05 1.64 13.04
CA LEU A 108 0.01 2.60 13.41
C LEU A 108 0.09 3.84 12.52
N VAL A 109 -0.95 4.15 11.73
CA VAL A 109 -1.05 5.45 11.04
C VAL A 109 -2.27 6.20 11.58
N LEU A 110 -2.04 7.24 12.37
CA LEU A 110 -3.11 8.08 12.91
C LEU A 110 -3.62 9.09 11.87
N SER A 111 -4.90 9.45 11.93
CA SER A 111 -5.41 10.76 11.51
C SER A 111 -6.77 10.95 12.21
N LYS A 112 -7.14 12.08 12.83
CA LYS A 112 -6.80 13.47 12.54
C LYS A 112 -7.09 14.36 13.77
N GLU A 113 -6.22 15.34 14.00
CA GLU A 113 -6.57 16.71 14.35
C GLU A 113 -5.69 17.59 13.45
N ARG A 114 -6.30 18.48 12.65
CA ARG A 114 -5.66 19.46 11.75
C ARG A 114 -4.22 19.13 11.27
N MET A 115 -4.10 18.45 10.13
CA MET A 115 -2.84 18.45 9.35
C MET A 115 -2.47 19.82 8.75
N MET A 116 -3.10 20.92 9.21
CA MET A 116 -2.65 22.28 8.90
C MET A 116 -1.59 22.78 9.90
N ASP A 117 -1.50 22.22 11.12
CA ASP A 117 -0.64 22.74 12.20
C ASP A 117 0.26 21.65 12.84
N VAL A 118 0.68 20.65 12.05
CA VAL A 118 1.65 19.64 12.51
C VAL A 118 3.02 19.98 11.93
N ASP A 119 4.04 19.96 12.78
CA ASP A 119 5.44 20.17 12.39
C ASP A 119 5.82 19.25 11.20
N GLU A 120 6.60 19.79 10.26
CA GLU A 120 6.97 19.12 9.00
C GLU A 120 7.61 17.73 9.22
N VAL A 121 8.26 17.55 10.37
CA VAL A 121 8.94 16.31 10.77
C VAL A 121 7.95 15.16 11.02
N ASP A 122 6.83 15.41 11.70
CA ASP A 122 5.87 14.36 12.05
C ASP A 122 5.04 13.89 10.86
N LYS A 123 4.76 14.79 9.91
CA LYS A 123 4.13 14.42 8.63
C LYS A 123 5.04 13.51 7.82
N SER A 124 6.34 13.81 7.75
CA SER A 124 7.30 12.99 7.01
C SER A 124 7.42 11.56 7.55
N LEU A 125 7.37 11.41 8.89
CA LEU A 125 7.40 10.11 9.56
C LEU A 125 6.13 9.29 9.27
N LEU A 126 4.96 9.93 9.34
CA LEU A 126 3.68 9.27 9.08
C LEU A 126 3.57 8.78 7.63
N VAL A 127 4.06 9.59 6.70
CA VAL A 127 4.12 9.24 5.28
C VAL A 127 5.10 8.09 5.04
N TRP A 128 6.28 8.14 5.65
CA TRP A 128 7.25 7.06 5.56
C TRP A 128 6.65 5.74 6.06
N LEU A 129 5.96 5.79 7.20
CA LEU A 129 5.33 4.63 7.81
C LEU A 129 4.24 4.04 6.90
N ALA A 130 3.35 4.88 6.38
CA ALA A 130 2.31 4.46 5.44
C ALA A 130 2.89 3.86 4.15
N ARG A 131 4.02 4.38 3.65
CA ARG A 131 4.72 3.85 2.46
C ARG A 131 5.43 2.52 2.69
N THR A 132 5.79 2.22 3.94
CA THR A 132 6.39 0.92 4.30
C THR A 132 5.34 -0.19 4.49
N CYS A 133 4.07 0.18 4.65
CA CYS A 133 2.96 -0.75 4.81
C CYS A 133 2.74 -1.59 3.55
N ASN A 134 2.17 -2.78 3.74
CA ASN A 134 1.89 -3.74 2.66
C ASN A 134 0.41 -3.93 2.42
N LEU A 135 -0.38 -3.58 3.42
CA LEU A 135 -1.82 -3.45 3.36
C LEU A 135 -2.22 -2.27 4.25
N ILE A 136 -3.22 -1.51 3.84
CA ILE A 136 -3.82 -0.47 4.67
C ILE A 136 -5.27 -0.84 4.95
N PHE A 137 -5.64 -0.89 6.22
CA PHE A 137 -7.01 -0.91 6.69
C PHE A 137 -7.52 0.52 6.83
N ILE A 138 -8.57 0.85 6.08
CA ILE A 138 -9.28 2.11 6.19
C ILE A 138 -10.51 1.84 7.05
N VAL A 139 -10.44 2.19 8.33
CA VAL A 139 -11.53 1.98 9.29
C VAL A 139 -12.50 3.15 9.19
N LEU A 140 -13.74 2.83 8.83
CA LEU A 140 -14.84 3.78 8.65
C LEU A 140 -15.99 3.40 9.57
N ASP A 141 -16.77 4.40 9.95
CA ASP A 141 -18.08 4.19 10.57
C ASP A 141 -19.12 3.96 9.46
N VAL A 142 -19.92 2.90 9.56
CA VAL A 142 -20.92 2.59 8.52
C VAL A 142 -22.05 3.64 8.46
N LEU A 143 -22.25 4.42 9.52
CA LEU A 143 -23.26 5.49 9.52
C LEU A 143 -22.84 6.72 8.72
N LYS A 144 -21.53 6.99 8.59
CA LYS A 144 -21.00 8.17 7.87
C LYS A 144 -19.74 7.85 7.03
N PRO A 145 -19.75 6.83 6.15
CA PRO A 145 -18.53 6.34 5.53
C PRO A 145 -18.03 7.26 4.39
N LEU A 146 -18.92 7.97 3.70
CA LEU A 146 -18.58 8.65 2.43
C LEU A 146 -17.67 9.87 2.60
N GLY A 147 -17.95 10.73 3.58
CA GLY A 147 -17.15 11.93 3.83
C GLY A 147 -15.75 11.57 4.30
N ASP A 148 -15.69 10.65 5.25
CA ASP A 148 -14.45 10.17 5.85
C ASP A 148 -13.58 9.43 4.83
N LYS A 149 -14.20 8.56 4.02
CA LYS A 149 -13.52 7.85 2.92
C LYS A 149 -12.85 8.82 1.97
N LYS A 150 -13.59 9.80 1.44
CA LYS A 150 -13.07 10.76 0.45
C LYS A 150 -11.88 11.54 1.00
N LEU A 151 -11.96 11.95 2.27
CA LEU A 151 -10.88 12.70 2.91
C LEU A 151 -9.62 11.83 3.07
N ILE A 152 -9.76 10.61 3.59
CA ILE A 152 -8.64 9.67 3.76
C ILE A 152 -7.99 9.34 2.41
N GLU A 153 -8.78 9.06 1.38
CA GLU A 153 -8.27 8.78 0.04
C GLU A 153 -7.49 9.96 -0.53
N SER A 154 -8.02 11.19 -0.41
CA SER A 154 -7.34 12.39 -0.92
C SER A 154 -6.00 12.68 -0.23
N GLU A 155 -5.90 12.42 1.07
CA GLU A 155 -4.68 12.61 1.85
C GLU A 155 -3.63 11.53 1.48
N LEU A 156 -4.03 10.26 1.45
CA LEU A 156 -3.14 9.16 1.08
C LEU A 156 -2.63 9.31 -0.36
N GLU A 157 -3.50 9.72 -1.28
CA GLU A 157 -3.12 10.04 -2.65
C GLU A 157 -2.19 11.26 -2.73
N GLY A 158 -2.33 12.23 -1.82
CA GLY A 158 -1.42 13.36 -1.67
C GLY A 158 0.00 12.96 -1.28
N PHE A 159 0.14 11.89 -0.50
CA PHE A 159 1.44 11.34 -0.11
C PHE A 159 2.05 10.37 -1.14
N GLY A 160 1.42 10.26 -2.31
CA GLY A 160 1.89 9.39 -3.39
C GLY A 160 1.65 7.91 -3.12
N ILE A 161 0.68 7.58 -2.25
CA ILE A 161 0.17 6.23 -2.08
C ILE A 161 -1.03 6.06 -3.03
N ARG A 162 -1.04 4.96 -3.78
CA ARG A 162 -2.14 4.60 -4.68
C ARG A 162 -2.83 3.36 -4.13
N LEU A 163 -4.06 3.53 -3.67
CA LEU A 163 -4.85 2.49 -3.03
C LEU A 163 -5.52 1.62 -4.08
N ASN A 164 -5.39 0.29 -3.98
CA ASN A 164 -6.04 -0.69 -4.85
C ASN A 164 -5.81 -0.50 -6.36
N LYS A 165 -4.78 0.27 -6.75
CA LYS A 165 -4.40 0.51 -8.15
C LYS A 165 -3.16 -0.29 -8.49
N ARG A 166 -3.02 -0.64 -9.77
CA ARG A 166 -1.79 -1.21 -10.33
C ARG A 166 -0.96 -0.09 -10.97
N PRO A 167 0.37 -0.26 -11.10
CA PRO A 167 1.17 0.68 -11.87
C PRO A 167 0.61 0.81 -13.30
N PRO A 168 0.31 2.04 -13.76
CA PRO A 168 -0.32 2.25 -15.05
C PRO A 168 0.63 1.83 -16.18
N ALA A 169 0.08 1.27 -17.26
CA ALA A 169 0.88 0.78 -18.39
C ALA A 169 1.29 1.92 -19.36
N ILE A 170 1.92 2.96 -18.81
CA ILE A 170 2.44 4.11 -19.55
C ILE A 170 3.97 4.04 -19.55
N LEU A 171 4.57 4.14 -20.72
CA LEU A 171 6.02 4.11 -20.88
C LEU A 171 6.51 5.46 -21.38
N VAL A 172 7.31 6.15 -20.55
CA VAL A 172 7.91 7.44 -20.86
C VAL A 172 9.42 7.26 -21.11
N ARG A 173 9.86 7.44 -22.35
CA ARG A 173 11.28 7.41 -22.74
C ARG A 173 11.75 8.80 -23.11
N LYS A 174 12.67 9.36 -22.32
CA LYS A 174 13.28 10.66 -22.61
C LYS A 174 14.20 10.55 -23.84
N LYS A 175 14.15 11.54 -24.72
CA LYS A 175 15.00 11.66 -25.92
C LYS A 175 15.88 12.89 -25.82
N GLU A 176 16.94 12.93 -26.62
CA GLU A 176 17.79 14.14 -26.72
C GLU A 176 17.18 15.18 -27.66
N LYS A 177 16.54 14.75 -28.75
CA LYS A 177 15.94 15.59 -29.80
C LYS A 177 14.66 14.94 -30.35
N GLY A 178 13.80 15.72 -31.00
CA GLY A 178 12.62 15.22 -31.72
C GLY A 178 11.26 15.57 -31.10
N GLY A 179 11.22 16.43 -30.08
CA GLY A 179 9.98 16.86 -29.44
C GLY A 179 9.27 15.75 -28.66
N ILE A 180 7.98 15.94 -28.41
CA ILE A 180 7.13 14.99 -27.70
C ILE A 180 6.35 14.16 -28.72
N ALA A 181 6.63 12.86 -28.79
CA ALA A 181 5.90 11.92 -29.61
C ALA A 181 4.99 11.05 -28.73
N ILE A 182 3.69 11.06 -29.02
CA ILE A 182 2.68 10.33 -28.25
C ILE A 182 2.16 9.19 -29.13
N THR A 183 2.35 7.96 -28.67
CA THR A 183 1.85 6.74 -29.30
C THR A 183 0.74 6.16 -28.43
N ASN A 184 -0.44 6.02 -29.01
CA ASN A 184 -1.62 5.49 -28.31
C ASN A 184 -2.00 4.15 -28.91
N THR A 185 -2.13 3.13 -28.07
CA THR A 185 -2.62 1.81 -28.48
C THR A 185 -4.15 1.74 -28.46
N VAL A 186 -4.77 2.55 -27.59
CA VAL A 186 -6.21 2.63 -27.34
C VAL A 186 -6.63 4.11 -27.43
N PRO A 187 -7.85 4.43 -27.92
CA PRO A 187 -8.34 5.81 -27.91
C PRO A 187 -8.34 6.41 -26.50
N LEU A 188 -7.85 7.65 -26.39
CA LEU A 188 -7.80 8.39 -25.13
C LEU A 188 -9.15 9.07 -24.89
N THR A 189 -9.77 8.79 -23.74
CA THR A 189 -11.05 9.38 -23.31
C THR A 189 -10.86 10.51 -22.30
N ASP A 190 -9.88 10.37 -21.41
CA ASP A 190 -9.78 11.20 -20.20
C ASP A 190 -8.59 12.18 -20.20
N ILE A 191 -7.70 12.05 -21.19
CA ILE A 191 -6.47 12.83 -21.30
C ILE A 191 -6.30 13.43 -22.70
N ASP A 192 -6.07 14.74 -22.74
CA ASP A 192 -5.83 15.48 -23.98
C ASP A 192 -4.33 15.56 -24.29
N HIS A 193 -3.99 15.66 -25.58
CA HIS A 193 -2.60 15.88 -26.01
C HIS A 193 -1.99 17.17 -25.44
N ASP A 194 -2.81 18.20 -25.21
CA ASP A 194 -2.36 19.48 -24.65
C ASP A 194 -2.09 19.36 -23.14
N GLU A 195 -2.89 18.56 -22.41
CA GLU A 195 -2.63 18.26 -20.99
C GLU A 195 -1.30 17.50 -20.81
N ILE A 196 -1.02 16.52 -21.69
CA ILE A 196 0.24 15.76 -21.69
C ILE A 196 1.44 16.70 -21.90
N LYS A 197 1.35 17.60 -22.89
CA LYS A 197 2.40 18.59 -23.17
C LYS A 197 2.60 19.55 -21.99
N ALA A 198 1.52 20.02 -21.37
CA ALA A 198 1.58 20.90 -20.21
C ALA A 198 2.36 20.25 -19.05
N ILE A 199 2.04 18.99 -18.73
CA ILE A 199 2.70 18.23 -17.66
C ILE A 199 4.19 18.09 -17.97
N LEU A 200 4.56 17.65 -19.18
CA LEU A 200 5.96 17.44 -19.54
C LEU A 200 6.77 18.74 -19.55
N SER A 201 6.19 19.83 -20.06
CA SER A 201 6.80 21.16 -20.05
C SER A 201 7.08 21.61 -18.62
N GLU A 202 6.15 21.37 -17.70
CA GLU A 202 6.35 21.68 -16.29
C GLU A 202 7.52 20.86 -15.74
N TYR A 203 7.61 19.56 -16.00
CA TYR A 203 8.75 18.71 -15.61
C TYR A 203 10.07 18.99 -16.36
N LYS A 204 10.14 20.02 -17.22
CA LYS A 204 11.29 20.37 -18.06
C LYS A 204 11.72 19.23 -18.99
N ILE A 205 10.76 18.43 -19.45
CA ILE A 205 10.97 17.33 -20.41
C ILE A 205 10.51 17.82 -21.78
N ASN A 206 11.46 18.33 -22.57
CA ASN A 206 11.16 18.89 -23.90
C ASN A 206 11.09 17.82 -24.99
N ASN A 207 11.77 16.69 -24.80
CA ASN A 207 11.89 15.61 -25.78
C ASN A 207 11.60 14.26 -25.11
N ALA A 208 10.50 13.60 -25.51
CA ALA A 208 10.14 12.29 -24.96
C ALA A 208 9.19 11.51 -25.89
N ASP A 209 9.35 10.20 -25.90
CA ASP A 209 8.35 9.26 -26.42
C ASP A 209 7.47 8.78 -25.28
N ILE A 210 6.16 8.91 -25.46
CA ILE A 210 5.16 8.42 -24.54
C ILE A 210 4.35 7.36 -25.25
N ALA A 211 4.34 6.15 -24.71
CA ALA A 211 3.48 5.07 -25.18
C ALA A 211 2.42 4.77 -24.12
N ILE A 212 1.16 5.04 -24.44
CA ILE A 212 0.00 4.74 -23.59
C ILE A 212 -0.62 3.43 -24.09
N ARG A 213 -0.63 2.41 -23.22
CA ARG A 213 -1.12 1.06 -23.55
C ARG A 213 -2.41 0.67 -22.82
N GLU A 214 -2.93 1.55 -21.98
CA GLU A 214 -4.10 1.27 -21.13
C GLU A 214 -5.28 2.18 -21.49
N PRO A 215 -6.52 1.66 -21.55
CA PRO A 215 -7.74 2.47 -21.67
C PRO A 215 -7.94 3.37 -20.45
N GLY A 216 -8.39 4.60 -20.65
CA GLY A 216 -8.78 5.49 -19.54
C GLY A 216 -7.61 6.06 -18.72
N ALA A 217 -6.40 6.10 -19.28
CA ALA A 217 -5.26 6.72 -18.62
C ALA A 217 -5.54 8.20 -18.32
N THR A 218 -5.37 8.60 -17.06
CA THR A 218 -5.62 9.98 -16.60
C THR A 218 -4.33 10.80 -16.57
N ALA A 219 -4.48 12.13 -16.50
CA ALA A 219 -3.36 13.04 -16.29
C ALA A 219 -2.54 12.70 -15.02
N ASP A 220 -3.20 12.18 -13.98
CA ASP A 220 -2.54 11.83 -12.71
C ASP A 220 -1.69 10.56 -12.85
N ASP A 221 -2.11 9.60 -13.68
CA ASP A 221 -1.32 8.39 -13.98
C ASP A 221 -0.03 8.73 -14.73
N LEU A 222 -0.09 9.70 -15.65
CA LEU A 222 1.12 10.19 -16.34
C LEU A 222 2.09 10.85 -15.35
N VAL A 223 1.57 11.68 -14.43
CA VAL A 223 2.37 12.30 -13.36
C VAL A 223 3.01 11.21 -12.49
N ASP A 224 2.27 10.16 -12.14
CA ASP A 224 2.77 9.06 -11.33
C ASP A 224 3.95 8.31 -11.98
N VAL A 225 3.89 8.09 -13.29
CA VAL A 225 4.99 7.46 -14.05
C VAL A 225 6.20 8.38 -14.17
N ILE A 226 5.99 9.69 -14.38
CA ILE A 226 7.08 10.66 -14.45
C ILE A 226 7.81 10.77 -13.10
N GLU A 227 7.07 10.70 -11.99
CA GLU A 227 7.67 10.81 -10.67
C GLU A 227 8.36 9.53 -10.21
N GLY A 228 7.84 8.35 -10.55
CA GLY A 228 8.45 7.05 -10.26
C GLY A 228 8.58 6.67 -8.78
N ASN A 229 8.28 7.59 -7.86
CA ASN A 229 8.37 7.41 -6.40
C ASN A 229 6.99 7.14 -5.77
N ARG A 230 6.07 6.53 -6.51
CA ARG A 230 4.73 6.15 -6.03
C ARG A 230 4.74 4.74 -5.46
N VAL A 231 3.95 4.53 -4.41
CA VAL A 231 3.77 3.20 -3.81
C VAL A 231 2.34 2.74 -4.05
N TYR A 232 2.19 1.57 -4.65
CA TYR A 232 0.91 0.94 -4.92
C TYR A 232 0.64 -0.08 -3.82
N ILE A 233 -0.36 0.19 -2.99
CA ILE A 233 -0.64 -0.62 -1.79
C ILE A 233 -2.12 -1.03 -1.86
N PRO A 234 -2.45 -2.32 -1.67
CA PRO A 234 -3.84 -2.71 -1.50
C PRO A 234 -4.41 -2.12 -0.20
N ALA A 235 -5.70 -1.83 -0.23
CA ALA A 235 -6.42 -1.28 0.92
C ALA A 235 -7.76 -1.99 1.11
N LEU A 236 -8.07 -2.36 2.35
CA LEU A 236 -9.37 -2.91 2.72
C LEU A 236 -10.16 -1.88 3.54
N TYR A 237 -11.40 -1.63 3.12
CA TYR A 237 -12.33 -0.75 3.81
C TYR A 237 -13.03 -1.53 4.91
N VAL A 238 -12.67 -1.23 6.14
CA VAL A 238 -13.22 -1.87 7.33
C VAL A 238 -14.41 -1.02 7.79
N LEU A 239 -15.62 -1.49 7.52
CA LEU A 239 -16.86 -0.81 7.85
C LEU A 239 -17.30 -1.23 9.25
N ASN A 240 -16.99 -0.43 10.26
CA ASN A 240 -17.25 -0.74 11.65
C ASN A 240 -18.61 -0.21 12.13
N LYS A 241 -19.13 -0.83 13.20
CA LYS A 241 -20.44 -0.55 13.84
C LYS A 241 -21.65 -1.13 13.09
N ILE A 242 -21.52 -2.35 12.59
CA ILE A 242 -22.65 -3.07 11.95
C ILE A 242 -23.78 -3.40 12.94
N ASP A 243 -23.54 -3.27 14.25
CA ASP A 243 -24.56 -3.39 15.30
C ASP A 243 -25.68 -2.35 15.18
N ALA A 244 -25.44 -1.24 14.47
CA ALA A 244 -26.44 -0.19 14.24
C ALA A 244 -27.29 -0.41 12.97
N ILE A 245 -27.10 -1.53 12.25
CA ILE A 245 -27.59 -1.73 10.88
C ILE A 245 -28.38 -3.04 10.79
N SER A 246 -29.35 -3.08 9.88
CA SER A 246 -30.16 -4.28 9.61
C SER A 246 -29.42 -5.32 8.76
N ILE A 247 -29.91 -6.57 8.77
CA ILE A 247 -29.32 -7.66 7.97
C ILE A 247 -29.41 -7.37 6.46
N GLU A 248 -30.49 -6.72 6.00
CA GLU A 248 -30.68 -6.38 4.58
C GLU A 248 -29.65 -5.34 4.10
N GLU A 249 -29.33 -4.36 4.95
CA GLU A 249 -28.31 -3.36 4.66
C GLU A 249 -26.91 -3.97 4.69
N LEU A 250 -26.66 -4.94 5.58
CA LEU A 250 -25.40 -5.69 5.62
C LEU A 250 -25.10 -6.37 4.28
N ASP A 251 -26.09 -7.00 3.64
CA ASP A 251 -25.95 -7.62 2.31
C ASP A 251 -25.56 -6.61 1.22
N LEU A 252 -25.99 -5.36 1.34
CA LEU A 252 -25.59 -4.30 0.41
C LEU A 252 -24.12 -3.91 0.60
N LEU A 253 -23.59 -3.98 1.83
CA LEU A 253 -22.18 -3.65 2.10
C LEU A 253 -21.23 -4.66 1.46
N TYR A 254 -21.62 -5.93 1.37
CA TYR A 254 -20.84 -6.97 0.70
C TYR A 254 -20.72 -6.77 -0.82
N LYS A 255 -21.62 -5.98 -1.43
CA LYS A 255 -21.52 -5.61 -2.86
C LYS A 255 -20.43 -4.57 -3.11
N ILE A 256 -19.96 -3.88 -2.08
CA ILE A 256 -18.89 -2.90 -2.19
C ILE A 256 -17.56 -3.64 -2.32
N PRO A 257 -16.74 -3.37 -3.35
CA PRO A 257 -15.47 -4.05 -3.52
C PRO A 257 -14.50 -3.68 -2.38
N ASN A 258 -13.67 -4.66 -1.98
CA ASN A 258 -12.64 -4.50 -0.94
C ASN A 258 -13.18 -4.00 0.41
N SER A 259 -14.46 -4.25 0.72
CA SER A 259 -15.07 -3.92 2.01
C SER A 259 -15.16 -5.14 2.92
N VAL A 260 -15.08 -4.90 4.23
CA VAL A 260 -15.38 -5.88 5.27
C VAL A 260 -16.24 -5.22 6.35
N PRO A 261 -17.53 -5.59 6.47
CA PRO A 261 -18.39 -5.10 7.53
C PRO A 261 -18.07 -5.83 8.84
N ILE A 262 -17.78 -5.09 9.91
CA ILE A 262 -17.39 -5.63 11.22
C ILE A 262 -18.10 -4.93 12.40
N SER A 263 -18.17 -5.59 13.55
CA SER A 263 -18.42 -4.91 14.83
C SER A 263 -17.24 -5.16 15.77
N SER A 264 -16.44 -4.12 16.01
CA SER A 264 -15.33 -4.21 16.97
C SER A 264 -15.81 -4.35 18.42
N ARG A 265 -17.05 -3.93 18.73
CA ARG A 265 -17.65 -4.06 20.06
C ARG A 265 -18.08 -5.50 20.33
N GLU A 266 -18.90 -6.06 19.45
CA GLU A 266 -19.47 -7.41 19.57
C GLU A 266 -18.54 -8.52 19.04
N TRP A 267 -17.41 -8.14 18.43
CA TRP A 267 -16.44 -9.06 17.84
C TRP A 267 -17.01 -9.90 16.69
N MET A 268 -17.85 -9.26 15.86
CA MET A 268 -18.47 -9.89 14.69
C MET A 268 -17.65 -9.66 13.42
N ASN A 269 -17.60 -10.68 12.55
CA ASN A 269 -16.94 -10.67 11.24
C ASN A 269 -15.41 -10.38 11.26
N ILE A 270 -14.76 -10.58 12.40
CA ILE A 270 -13.31 -10.40 12.50
C ILE A 270 -12.56 -11.54 11.81
N ASP A 271 -13.10 -12.76 11.84
CA ASP A 271 -12.51 -13.90 11.14
C ASP A 271 -12.44 -13.64 9.63
N GLU A 272 -13.51 -13.11 9.05
CA GLU A 272 -13.58 -12.71 7.64
C GLU A 272 -12.58 -11.58 7.32
N LEU A 273 -12.41 -10.61 8.23
CA LEU A 273 -11.41 -9.56 8.06
C LEU A 273 -9.99 -10.13 7.98
N VAL A 274 -9.67 -11.12 8.82
CA VAL A 274 -8.37 -11.78 8.83
C VAL A 274 -8.15 -12.63 7.58
N GLU A 275 -9.19 -13.32 7.10
CA GLU A 275 -9.15 -14.11 5.87
C GLU A 275 -8.92 -13.21 4.65
N LYS A 276 -9.74 -12.16 4.48
CA LYS A 276 -9.56 -11.18 3.39
C LYS A 276 -8.21 -10.46 3.47
N MET A 277 -7.70 -10.18 4.67
CA MET A 277 -6.37 -9.64 4.86
C MET A 277 -5.29 -10.58 4.30
N TRP A 278 -5.42 -11.88 4.56
CA TRP A 278 -4.48 -12.89 4.07
C TRP A 278 -4.49 -12.98 2.55
N GLU A 279 -5.67 -13.08 1.96
CA GLU A 279 -5.87 -13.11 0.50
C GLU A 279 -5.26 -11.86 -0.15
N THR A 280 -5.51 -10.69 0.43
CA THR A 280 -5.06 -9.41 -0.13
C THR A 280 -3.54 -9.26 -0.04
N LEU A 281 -2.93 -9.68 1.08
CA LEU A 281 -1.48 -9.62 1.26
C LEU A 281 -0.72 -10.59 0.35
N ASN A 282 -1.41 -11.57 -0.26
CA ASN A 282 -0.84 -12.55 -1.20
C ASN A 282 0.45 -13.19 -0.64
N LEU A 283 0.35 -13.67 0.61
CA LEU A 283 1.48 -14.26 1.31
C LEU A 283 1.61 -15.74 0.98
N VAL A 284 2.85 -16.23 1.08
CA VAL A 284 3.23 -17.62 0.84
C VAL A 284 3.94 -18.12 2.09
N ARG A 285 3.39 -19.13 2.73
CA ARG A 285 4.00 -19.82 3.86
C ARG A 285 4.90 -20.91 3.35
N VAL A 286 6.12 -20.94 3.86
CA VAL A 286 7.08 -21.98 3.56
C VAL A 286 7.58 -22.58 4.87
N TYR A 287 7.43 -23.89 5.00
CA TYR A 287 7.82 -24.63 6.19
C TYR A 287 9.26 -25.13 6.05
N THR A 288 10.05 -25.00 7.11
CA THR A 288 11.42 -25.52 7.12
C THR A 288 11.42 -26.98 7.54
N LYS A 289 12.20 -27.81 6.85
CA LYS A 289 12.44 -29.20 7.23
C LYS A 289 13.94 -29.44 7.43
N PRO A 290 14.43 -29.60 8.67
CA PRO A 290 15.81 -30.00 8.93
C PRO A 290 16.09 -31.45 8.49
N ARG A 291 17.36 -31.82 8.32
CA ARG A 291 17.73 -33.19 7.92
C ARG A 291 17.40 -34.17 9.06
N GLY A 292 16.65 -35.22 8.75
CA GLY A 292 16.30 -36.27 9.72
C GLY A 292 15.18 -35.91 10.70
N LEU A 293 14.61 -34.70 10.61
CA LEU A 293 13.50 -34.25 11.43
C LEU A 293 12.23 -34.07 10.59
N ALA A 294 11.08 -34.08 11.27
CA ALA A 294 9.82 -33.70 10.67
C ALA A 294 9.82 -32.19 10.33
N PRO A 295 9.01 -31.76 9.34
CA PRO A 295 8.81 -30.33 9.08
C PRO A 295 8.29 -29.60 10.32
N ASP A 296 8.79 -28.41 10.58
CA ASP A 296 8.24 -27.55 11.62
C ASP A 296 7.07 -26.73 11.05
N TYR A 297 5.84 -27.06 11.45
CA TYR A 297 4.64 -26.33 11.08
C TYR A 297 4.32 -25.16 12.02
N SER A 298 5.04 -25.02 13.14
CA SER A 298 4.79 -23.97 14.13
C SER A 298 5.39 -22.61 13.73
N SER A 299 6.47 -22.62 12.96
CA SER A 299 7.20 -21.41 12.58
C SER A 299 7.44 -21.29 11.05
N PRO A 300 6.38 -21.02 10.26
CA PRO A 300 6.54 -20.82 8.83
C PRO A 300 7.34 -19.55 8.53
N VAL A 301 8.15 -19.63 7.48
CA VAL A 301 8.74 -18.45 6.86
C VAL A 301 7.71 -17.88 5.89
N VAL A 302 7.34 -16.61 6.09
CA VAL A 302 6.33 -15.94 5.27
C VAL A 302 7.02 -15.09 4.21
N LEU A 303 6.76 -15.41 2.95
CA LEU A 303 7.22 -14.69 1.77
C LEU A 303 6.04 -14.01 1.06
N ARG A 304 6.33 -13.13 0.09
CA ARG A 304 5.29 -12.54 -0.76
C ARG A 304 5.25 -13.23 -2.11
N ARG A 305 4.05 -13.42 -2.64
CA ARG A 305 3.85 -13.89 -4.02
C ARG A 305 4.55 -12.93 -5.00
N GLY A 306 5.47 -13.45 -5.81
CA GLY A 306 6.35 -12.68 -6.70
C GLY A 306 7.77 -12.40 -6.17
N LYS A 307 7.99 -12.53 -4.85
CA LYS A 307 9.32 -12.61 -4.20
C LYS A 307 9.38 -13.84 -3.28
N CYS A 308 9.02 -14.98 -3.86
CA CYS A 308 8.91 -16.26 -3.17
C CYS A 308 9.84 -17.31 -3.79
N THR A 309 11.01 -16.90 -4.29
CA THR A 309 11.99 -17.86 -4.77
C THR A 309 12.69 -18.58 -3.61
N VAL A 310 13.32 -19.73 -3.88
CA VAL A 310 14.19 -20.40 -2.89
C VAL A 310 15.34 -19.48 -2.44
N GLY A 311 15.84 -18.61 -3.33
CA GLY A 311 16.81 -17.58 -2.98
C GLY A 311 16.26 -16.56 -1.97
N ASP A 312 15.04 -16.08 -2.19
CA ASP A 312 14.35 -15.17 -1.26
C ASP A 312 14.09 -15.83 0.09
N PHE A 313 13.68 -17.10 0.08
CA PHE A 313 13.53 -17.92 1.28
C PHE A 313 14.84 -18.00 2.08
N CYS A 314 15.96 -18.33 1.42
CA CYS A 314 17.28 -18.38 2.06
C CYS A 314 17.67 -17.01 2.63
N ASN A 315 17.46 -15.93 1.87
CA ASN A 315 17.76 -14.56 2.30
C ASN A 315 16.91 -14.11 3.49
N SER A 316 15.67 -14.60 3.61
CA SER A 316 14.80 -14.29 4.75
C SER A 316 15.31 -14.91 6.06
N ILE A 317 15.87 -16.11 6.00
CA ILE A 317 16.50 -16.79 7.14
C ILE A 317 17.85 -16.12 7.47
N HIS A 318 18.80 -16.13 6.53
CA HIS A 318 20.10 -15.49 6.69
C HIS A 318 20.79 -15.25 5.33
N LYS A 319 21.37 -14.07 5.12
CA LYS A 319 21.99 -13.67 3.83
C LYS A 319 23.11 -14.61 3.36
N GLU A 320 23.78 -15.31 4.28
CA GLU A 320 24.86 -16.26 3.94
C GLU A 320 24.35 -17.63 3.48
N ILE A 321 23.13 -18.03 3.87
CA ILE A 321 22.58 -19.33 3.52
C ILE A 321 22.41 -19.45 2.02
N ALA A 322 22.00 -18.36 1.35
CA ALA A 322 21.87 -18.32 -0.10
C ALA A 322 23.22 -18.57 -0.81
N LYS A 323 24.35 -18.13 -0.22
CA LYS A 323 25.69 -18.31 -0.80
C LYS A 323 26.24 -19.72 -0.59
N GLN A 324 25.88 -20.38 0.50
CA GLN A 324 26.36 -21.72 0.87
C GLN A 324 25.46 -22.86 0.37
N MET A 325 24.30 -22.54 -0.23
CA MET A 325 23.33 -23.51 -0.70
C MET A 325 23.86 -24.29 -1.92
N LYS A 326 23.82 -25.63 -1.84
CA LYS A 326 24.17 -26.52 -2.96
C LYS A 326 22.93 -26.89 -3.77
N TYR A 327 21.83 -27.18 -3.08
CA TYR A 327 20.51 -27.44 -3.63
C TYR A 327 19.45 -27.37 -2.53
N ALA A 328 18.19 -27.20 -2.90
CA ALA A 328 17.05 -27.37 -2.01
C ALA A 328 16.22 -28.58 -2.46
N ILE A 329 15.57 -29.22 -1.51
CA ILE A 329 14.53 -30.21 -1.78
C ILE A 329 13.20 -29.57 -1.36
N VAL A 330 12.25 -29.54 -2.27
CA VAL A 330 10.92 -28.96 -2.04
C VAL A 330 9.87 -30.07 -2.12
N TRP A 331 8.95 -30.08 -1.18
CA TRP A 331 7.74 -30.89 -1.19
C TRP A 331 6.53 -29.95 -1.14
N GLY A 332 5.60 -30.11 -2.06
CA GLY A 332 4.39 -29.29 -2.11
C GLY A 332 3.91 -29.09 -3.53
N ALA A 333 3.03 -28.11 -3.73
CA ALA A 333 2.37 -27.86 -5.00
C ALA A 333 3.33 -27.30 -6.07
N SER A 334 4.38 -26.59 -5.66
CA SER A 334 5.43 -26.10 -6.58
C SER A 334 6.31 -27.23 -7.16
N ALA A 335 6.38 -28.38 -6.48
CA ALA A 335 7.19 -29.50 -6.86
C ALA A 335 6.39 -30.47 -7.77
N LYS A 336 6.95 -30.81 -8.93
CA LYS A 336 6.35 -31.78 -9.87
C LYS A 336 6.27 -33.21 -9.32
N HIS A 337 7.07 -33.52 -8.30
CA HIS A 337 7.16 -34.86 -7.72
C HIS A 337 6.82 -34.83 -6.24
N SER A 338 5.80 -35.59 -5.83
CA SER A 338 5.34 -35.65 -4.44
C SER A 338 6.37 -36.21 -3.46
N ARG A 339 7.41 -36.92 -3.94
CA ARG A 339 8.51 -37.45 -3.10
C ARG A 339 9.58 -36.41 -2.78
N GLY A 340 9.46 -35.21 -3.33
CA GLY A 340 10.42 -34.12 -3.18
C GLY A 340 11.21 -33.92 -4.46
N GLN A 341 11.28 -32.67 -4.89
CA GLN A 341 12.03 -32.28 -6.08
C GLN A 341 13.28 -31.50 -5.68
N LYS A 342 14.41 -31.85 -6.29
CA LYS A 342 15.65 -31.08 -6.16
C LYS A 342 15.57 -29.85 -7.04
N VAL A 343 15.73 -28.66 -6.44
CA VAL A 343 15.60 -27.37 -7.12
C VAL A 343 16.77 -26.44 -6.81
N GLY A 344 16.94 -25.45 -7.69
CA GLY A 344 17.90 -24.35 -7.53
C GLY A 344 17.31 -23.12 -6.82
N LEU A 345 18.05 -22.01 -6.84
CA LEU A 345 17.67 -20.76 -6.19
C LEU A 345 16.49 -20.06 -6.87
N ASP A 346 16.37 -20.19 -8.20
CA ASP A 346 15.36 -19.51 -9.02
C ASP A 346 13.97 -20.16 -8.98
N HIS A 347 13.84 -21.31 -8.29
CA HIS A 347 12.58 -22.00 -8.19
C HIS A 347 11.58 -21.20 -7.35
N VAL A 348 10.38 -21.01 -7.89
CA VAL A 348 9.29 -20.26 -7.26
C VAL A 348 8.51 -21.20 -6.36
N LEU A 349 8.40 -20.84 -5.08
CA LEU A 349 7.66 -21.58 -4.06
C LEU A 349 6.18 -21.17 -4.05
N GLU A 350 5.34 -22.11 -3.64
CA GLU A 350 3.90 -21.96 -3.43
C GLU A 350 3.53 -22.09 -1.94
N ASP A 351 2.27 -21.75 -1.61
CA ASP A 351 1.82 -21.73 -0.21
C ASP A 351 1.81 -23.15 0.37
N GLU A 352 2.26 -23.26 1.61
CA GLU A 352 2.41 -24.51 2.38
C GLU A 352 3.52 -25.45 1.88
N ASP A 353 4.40 -24.99 0.98
CA ASP A 353 5.57 -25.77 0.58
C ASP A 353 6.50 -26.05 1.77
N VAL A 354 7.08 -27.25 1.76
CA VAL A 354 8.11 -27.66 2.71
C VAL A 354 9.46 -27.63 2.01
N VAL A 355 10.43 -26.94 2.60
CA VAL A 355 11.77 -26.76 2.03
C VAL A 355 12.85 -27.30 2.94
N HIS A 356 13.72 -28.13 2.38
CA HIS A 356 14.96 -28.57 2.98
C HIS A 356 16.15 -27.98 2.23
N ILE A 357 17.04 -27.28 2.95
CA ILE A 357 18.24 -26.68 2.36
C ILE A 357 19.44 -27.59 2.62
N SER A 358 20.11 -28.04 1.55
CA SER A 358 21.41 -28.70 1.64
C SER A 358 22.50 -27.67 1.40
N LYS A 359 23.37 -27.47 2.41
CA LYS A 359 24.59 -26.66 2.28
C LYS A 359 25.69 -27.46 1.57
N LYS A 360 26.66 -26.75 0.98
CA LYS A 360 27.86 -27.33 0.38
C LYS A 360 28.75 -28.00 1.40
#